data_AF-A0A837HUZ9-F1
#
_entry.id   AF-A0A837HUZ9-F1
#
_cell.length_a   1.000
_cell.length_b   1.000
_cell.length_c   1.000
_cell.angle_alpha   90.00
_cell.angle_beta   90.00
_cell.angle_gamma   90.00
#
_symmetry.space_group_name_H-M   'P 1'
#
loop_
_entity.id
_entity.type
_entity.pdbx_description
1 polymer ?
#
loop_
_entity_poly.entity_id
_entity_poly.type
_entity_poly.pdbx_seq_one_letter_code
_entity_poly.pdbx_strand_id
1 'polypeptide(L)' 'MKITLDIKNLENSNFTPERLKIYEEIITALVSSGGFDGVKGGQTIIHFDAIGQFVGVQLSYWPWRRKRVDK' A
#
# COMPACT_ATOMS: atom_id res chain seq x y z
N MET A 1 3.50 6.90 -17.53
CA MET A 1 4.49 6.12 -16.74
C MET A 1 4.17 4.65 -16.93
N LYS A 2 5.17 3.79 -17.17
CA LYS A 2 4.99 2.33 -17.31
C LYS A 2 5.72 1.66 -16.16
N ILE A 3 5.01 0.84 -15.38
CA ILE A 3 5.57 0.04 -14.29
C ILE A 3 5.56 -1.42 -14.75
N THR A 4 6.72 -2.08 -14.70
CA THR A 4 6.84 -3.50 -14.98
C THR A 4 7.08 -4.23 -13.65
N LEU A 5 6.24 -5.21 -13.35
CA LEU A 5 6.36 -6.05 -12.16
C LEU A 5 6.96 -7.40 -12.52
N ASP A 6 8.12 -7.69 -11.93
CA ASP A 6 8.72 -9.03 -11.94
C ASP A 6 8.56 -9.62 -10.53
N ILE A 7 7.61 -10.54 -10.38
CA ILE A 7 7.28 -11.15 -9.09
C ILE A 7 8.00 -12.50 -9.00
N LYS A 8 8.99 -12.57 -8.09
CA LYS A 8 9.74 -13.79 -7.80
C LYS A 8 9.09 -14.54 -6.63
N ASN A 9 9.39 -15.83 -6.50
CA ASN A 9 8.92 -16.72 -5.42
C ASN A 9 7.39 -16.96 -5.40
N LEU A 10 6.78 -17.16 -6.57
CA LEU A 10 5.35 -17.51 -6.71
C LEU A 10 5.01 -18.98 -6.39
N GLU A 11 5.97 -19.76 -5.88
CA GLU A 11 5.88 -21.22 -5.73
C GLU A 11 4.68 -21.69 -4.88
N ASN A 12 4.17 -20.83 -3.99
CA ASN A 12 3.00 -21.10 -3.13
C ASN A 12 1.78 -20.23 -3.43
N SER A 13 1.74 -19.58 -4.60
CA SER A 13 0.66 -18.66 -4.96
C SER A 13 -0.35 -19.31 -5.92
N ASN A 14 -1.64 -19.24 -5.59
CA ASN A 14 -2.73 -19.49 -6.55
C ASN A 14 -2.87 -18.28 -7.47
N PHE A 15 -1.88 -18.07 -8.33
CA PHE A 15 -1.88 -16.97 -9.27
C PHE A 15 -2.91 -17.25 -10.38
N THR A 16 -3.96 -16.42 -10.44
CA THR A 16 -4.93 -16.42 -11.54
C THR A 16 -4.93 -15.08 -12.26
N PRO A 17 -5.34 -15.02 -13.54
CA PRO A 17 -5.47 -13.77 -14.28
C PRO A 17 -6.38 -12.75 -13.59
N GLU A 18 -7.41 -13.19 -12.84
CA GLU A 18 -8.24 -12.25 -12.07
C GLU A 18 -7.45 -11.60 -10.93
N ARG A 19 -6.57 -12.34 -10.26
CA ARG A 19 -5.72 -11.78 -9.19
C ARG A 19 -4.68 -10.80 -9.71
N LEU A 20 -4.22 -10.94 -10.94
CA LEU A 20 -3.30 -10.00 -11.55
C LEU A 20 -3.91 -8.58 -11.60
N LYS A 21 -5.18 -8.46 -12.00
CA LYS A 21 -5.89 -7.16 -12.04
C LYS A 21 -5.96 -6.52 -10.66
N ILE A 22 -6.20 -7.32 -9.62
CA ILE A 22 -6.24 -6.83 -8.23
C ILE A 22 -4.86 -6.32 -7.80
N TYR A 23 -3.78 -7.03 -8.15
CA TYR A 23 -2.43 -6.57 -7.83
C TYR A 23 -2.07 -5.28 -8.58
N GLU A 24 -2.46 -5.17 -9.85
CA GLU A 24 -2.28 -3.93 -10.62
C GLU A 24 -3.03 -2.76 -9.97
N GLU A 25 -4.25 -2.97 -9.51
CA GLU A 25 -5.06 -1.96 -8.82
C GLU A 25 -4.41 -1.52 -7.50
N ILE A 26 -4.00 -2.46 -6.66
CA ILE A 26 -3.32 -2.19 -5.38
C ILE A 26 -2.04 -1.39 -5.60
N ILE A 27 -1.21 -1.81 -6.55
CA ILE A 27 0.08 -1.16 -6.83
C ILE A 27 -0.14 0.22 -7.41
N THR A 28 -1.12 0.39 -8.29
CA THR A 28 -1.50 1.70 -8.82
C THR A 28 -1.94 2.64 -7.70
N ALA A 29 -2.75 2.16 -6.75
CA ALA A 29 -3.20 2.93 -5.60
C ALA A 29 -2.05 3.30 -4.65
N LEU A 30 -1.10 2.39 -4.41
CA LEU A 30 0.07 2.64 -3.59
C LEU A 30 1.02 3.67 -4.23
N VAL A 31 1.22 3.61 -5.55
CA VAL A 31 2.03 4.60 -6.27
C VAL A 31 1.35 5.96 -6.27
N SER A 32 0.06 6.02 -6.60
CA SER A 32 -0.67 7.30 -6.72
C SER A 32 -0.85 8.00 -5.38
N SER A 33 -0.99 7.25 -4.29
CA SER A 33 -1.07 7.82 -2.95
C SER A 33 0.30 8.19 -2.35
N GLY A 34 1.41 7.73 -2.92
CA GLY A 34 2.74 7.86 -2.28
C GLY A 34 2.95 6.85 -1.14
N GLY A 35 2.15 5.77 -1.10
CA GLY A 35 2.26 4.71 -0.11
C GLY A 35 3.60 3.96 -0.15
N PHE A 36 4.30 3.95 -1.28
CA PHE A 36 5.66 3.41 -1.43
C PHE A 36 6.77 4.38 -1.01
N ASP A 37 6.50 5.69 -1.00
CA ASP A 37 7.50 6.70 -0.60
C ASP A 37 7.75 6.64 0.92
N GLY A 38 6.85 5.98 1.65
CA GLY A 38 6.92 5.82 3.09
C GLY A 38 6.53 7.09 3.83
N VAL A 39 5.89 6.92 4.98
CA VAL A 39 5.55 8.02 5.88
C VAL A 39 6.53 8.03 7.04
N LYS A 40 7.24 9.14 7.25
CA LYS A 40 8.25 9.27 8.32
C LYS A 40 7.56 9.14 9.68
N GLY A 41 7.74 7.99 10.34
CA GLY A 41 7.06 7.65 11.59
C GLY A 41 5.59 7.24 11.41
N GLY A 42 5.17 6.88 10.20
CA GLY A 42 3.81 6.45 9.88
C GLY A 42 3.73 5.02 9.35
N GLN A 43 2.54 4.63 8.93
CA GLN A 43 2.23 3.34 8.32
C GLN A 43 1.34 3.54 7.09
N THR A 44 1.58 2.74 6.06
CA THR A 44 0.67 2.58 4.92
C THR A 44 -0.20 1.37 5.18
N ILE A 45 -1.52 1.54 5.21
CA ILE A 45 -2.51 0.50 5.51
C ILE A 45 -3.29 0.20 4.23
N ILE A 46 -3.39 -1.09 3.87
CA ILE A 46 -4.16 -1.58 2.73
C ILE A 46 -5.46 -2.15 3.28
N HIS A 47 -6.60 -1.62 2.81
CA HIS A 47 -7.92 -2.04 3.27
C HIS A 47 -8.54 -3.06 2.32
N PHE A 48 -9.11 -4.10 2.91
CA PHE A 48 -9.92 -5.09 2.23
C PHE A 48 -11.30 -5.16 2.89
N ASP A 49 -12.33 -5.46 2.11
CA ASP A 49 -13.67 -5.68 2.65
C ASP A 49 -13.81 -7.07 3.31
N ALA A 50 -15.02 -7.37 3.79
CA ALA A 50 -15.32 -8.64 4.47
C ALA A 50 -15.18 -9.88 3.57
N ILE A 51 -15.18 -9.72 2.24
CA ILE A 51 -15.01 -10.81 1.27
C ILE A 51 -13.59 -10.81 0.66
N GLY A 52 -12.70 -9.95 1.13
CA GLY A 52 -11.30 -9.88 0.70
C GLY A 52 -11.06 -9.07 -0.59
N GLN A 53 -12.01 -8.26 -1.04
CA GLN A 53 -11.81 -7.34 -2.15
C GLN A 53 -11.06 -6.10 -1.68
N PHE A 54 -10.15 -5.60 -2.52
CA PHE A 54 -9.39 -4.39 -2.24
C PHE A 54 -10.34 -3.17 -2.23
N VAL A 55 -10.21 -2.34 -1.19
CA VAL A 55 -11.07 -1.15 -1.00
C VAL A 55 -10.27 0.14 -1.12
N GLY A 56 -9.01 0.16 -0.69
CA GLY A 56 -8.18 1.35 -0.80
C GLY A 56 -6.93 1.34 0.06
N VAL A 57 -6.20 2.46 0.01
CA VAL A 57 -4.97 2.71 0.79
C VAL A 57 -5.20 3.88 1.74
N GLN A 58 -4.80 3.70 3.00
CA GLN A 58 -4.77 4.76 4.01
C GLN A 58 -3.34 5.04 4.44
N LEU A 59 -2.97 6.32 4.44
CA LEU A 59 -1.70 6.78 4.98
C LEU A 59 -1.91 7.26 6.41
N SER A 60 -1.37 6.53 7.38
CA SER A 60 -1.35 6.91 8.78
C SER A 60 -0.03 7.60 9.08
N TYR A 61 -0.02 8.92 9.19
CA TYR A 61 1.16 9.68 9.61
C TYR A 61 1.07 9.99 11.10
N TRP A 62 2.21 9.93 11.80
CA TRP A 62 2.31 10.60 13.09
C TRP A 62 2.26 12.11 12.80
N PRO A 63 1.23 12.85 13.27
CA PRO A 63 1.23 14.28 13.07
C PRO A 63 2.47 14.83 13.76
N TRP A 64 3.24 15.64 13.04
CA TRP A 64 4.35 16.39 13.60
C TRP A 64 3.89 17.01 14.94
N ARG A 65 4.51 16.59 16.05
CA ARG A 65 4.25 17.16 17.37
C ARG A 65 5.37 18.14 17.68
N ARG A 66 5.01 19.39 17.92
CA ARG A 66 5.94 20.39 18.46
C ARG A 66 6.48 19.84 19.79
N LYS A 67 7.80 19.69 19.93
CA LYS A 67 8.41 19.43 21.24
C LYS A 67 7.90 20.53 22.18
N ARG A 68 7.18 20.16 23.25
CA ARG A 68 7.00 21.09 24.38
C ARG A 68 8.41 21.35 24.90
N VAL A 69 8.89 22.56 24.68
CA VAL A 69 10.03 23.10 25.42
C VAL A 69 9.39 23.61 26.70
N ASP A 70 9.25 22.73 27.69
CA ASP A 70 8.89 23.17 29.03
C ASP A 70 10.08 24.01 29.52
N LYS A 71 9.80 25.28 29.82
CA LYS A 71 10.77 26.25 30.34
C LYS A 71 11.07 25.96 31.81
#